data_AF-A0A9E4M1A1-F1
#
_entry.id   AF-A0A9E4M1A1-F1
#
_cell.length_a   1.000
_cell.length_b   1.000
_cell.length_c   1.000
_cell.angle_alpha   90.00
_cell.angle_beta   90.00
_cell.angle_gamma   90.00
#
_symmetry.space_group_name_H-M   'P 1'
#
loop_
_entity.id
_entity.type
_entity.pdbx_description
1 polymer ?
#
loop_
_entity_poly.entity_id
_entity_poly.type
_entity_poly.pdbx_seq_one_letter_code
_entity_poly.pdbx_strand_id
1 'polypeptide(L)'
;MLPITQDRNGLHIETIPNKAGKPAILLRQAWRDGSRIRKRTIANLSKLSPEVVDGFRTVLKGGVALADLSGKLKVVRTLPHGHAAAALGTARRIGLERILHRSRKRYLALAAITARIIAPDSKLATAKRLSPETADSSLGSMLGLGQVCGNEMLDMLGEILDQDKTGIRALRQDCRRGFAFAGG
;
A
#
# COMPACT_ATOMS: atom_id res chain seq x y z
N MET A 1 -17.86 27.48 9.30
CA MET A 1 -18.05 27.41 10.76
C MET A 1 -17.53 26.05 11.22
N LEU A 2 -16.22 25.92 11.40
CA LEU A 2 -15.59 24.67 11.86
C LEU A 2 -15.51 24.68 13.39
N PRO A 3 -15.75 23.54 14.05
CA PRO A 3 -15.79 23.48 15.50
C PRO A 3 -14.39 23.75 16.04
N ILE A 4 -14.33 24.65 17.01
CA ILE A 4 -13.21 24.82 17.93
C ILE A 4 -12.97 23.42 18.51
N THR A 5 -11.87 22.79 18.12
CA THR A 5 -11.51 21.45 18.58
C THR A 5 -11.66 21.41 20.09
N GLN A 6 -12.54 20.52 20.56
CA GLN A 6 -12.83 20.26 21.96
C GLN A 6 -11.57 19.72 22.64
N ASP A 7 -10.62 20.59 22.98
CA ASP A 7 -9.61 20.30 23.97
C ASP A 7 -9.96 21.05 25.24
N ARG A 8 -10.06 20.31 26.35
CA ARG A 8 -10.74 20.71 27.59
C ARG A 8 -10.13 21.93 28.29
N ASN A 9 -9.08 22.55 27.75
CA ASN A 9 -8.42 23.74 28.31
C ASN A 9 -8.11 24.89 27.34
N GLY A 10 -8.44 24.79 26.03
CA GLY A 10 -8.20 25.88 25.06
C GLY A 10 -6.72 26.27 24.87
N LEU A 11 -5.79 25.39 25.26
CA LEU A 11 -4.36 25.63 25.26
C LEU A 11 -3.76 25.29 23.88
N HIS A 12 -2.91 26.16 23.34
CA HIS A 12 -2.27 25.95 22.03
C HIS A 12 -0.93 26.65 21.95
N ILE A 13 -0.06 26.17 21.05
CA ILE A 13 1.22 26.81 20.75
C ILE A 13 1.08 27.66 19.49
N GLU A 14 1.45 28.94 19.58
CA GLU A 14 1.45 29.90 18.48
C GLU A 14 2.88 30.33 18.18
N THR A 15 3.25 30.37 16.89
CA THR A 15 4.57 30.82 16.44
C THR A 15 4.42 32.19 15.78
N ILE A 16 5.04 33.20 16.38
CA ILE A 16 5.01 34.59 15.90
C ILE A 16 6.32 34.88 15.17
N PRO A 17 6.29 35.22 13.87
CA PRO A 17 7.48 35.56 13.12
C PRO A 17 8.08 36.88 13.63
N ASN A 18 9.42 36.93 13.75
CA ASN A 18 10.15 38.14 14.10
C ASN A 18 10.98 38.59 12.88
N LYS A 19 10.93 39.89 12.54
CA LYS A 19 11.60 40.44 11.36
C LYS A 19 13.14 40.43 11.46
N ALA A 20 13.69 40.43 12.68
CA ALA A 20 15.13 40.58 12.92
C ALA A 20 15.74 39.45 13.78
N GLY A 21 15.03 38.33 14.00
CA GLY A 21 15.53 37.27 14.88
C GLY A 21 14.72 35.98 14.84
N LYS A 22 15.04 35.05 15.75
CA LYS A 22 14.33 33.77 15.87
C LYS A 22 12.84 34.00 16.19
N PRO A 23 11.94 33.21 15.61
CA PRO A 23 10.50 33.37 15.83
C PRO A 23 10.14 33.12 17.30
N ALA A 24 9.18 33.87 17.81
CA ALA A 24 8.71 33.68 19.17
C ALA A 24 7.70 32.53 19.22
N ILE A 25 7.95 31.53 20.05
CA ILE A 25 7.07 30.38 20.26
C ILE A 25 6.36 30.59 21.59
N LEU A 26 5.03 30.72 21.59
CA LEU A 26 4.23 31.04 22.77
C LEU A 26 3.21 29.95 23.07
N LEU A 27 3.12 29.53 24.33
CA LEU A 27 2.00 28.77 24.85
C LEU A 27 0.89 29.74 25.23
N ARG A 28 -0.30 29.57 24.65
CA ARG A 28 -1.43 30.47 24.83
C ARG A 28 -2.68 29.71 25.23
N GLN A 29 -3.53 30.37 25.99
CA GLN A 29 -4.86 29.87 26.30
C GLN A 29 -5.91 30.78 25.66
N ALA A 30 -6.84 30.18 24.93
CA ALA A 30 -8.03 30.85 24.43
C ALA A 30 -9.25 30.40 25.23
N TRP A 31 -10.09 31.36 25.64
CA TRP A 31 -11.38 31.07 26.27
C TRP A 31 -12.45 32.01 25.76
N ARG A 32 -13.71 31.60 25.91
CA ARG A 32 -14.87 32.40 25.53
C ARG A 32 -15.34 33.20 26.73
N ASP A 33 -15.46 34.51 26.54
CA ASP A 33 -16.04 35.44 27.50
C ASP A 33 -17.27 36.08 26.86
N GLY A 34 -18.44 35.50 27.13
CA GLY A 34 -19.69 35.85 26.47
C GLY A 34 -19.62 35.66 24.94
N SER A 35 -19.78 36.75 24.19
CA SER A 35 -19.73 36.75 22.72
C SER A 35 -18.32 36.85 22.14
N ARG A 36 -17.30 37.18 22.95
CA ARG A 36 -15.92 37.43 22.49
C ARG A 36 -14.98 36.28 22.88
N ILE A 37 -14.00 36.00 22.01
CA ILE A 37 -12.90 35.08 22.32
C ILE A 37 -11.72 35.89 22.83
N ARG A 38 -11.23 35.58 24.03
CA ARG A 38 -10.03 36.20 24.62
C ARG A 38 -8.87 35.21 24.55
N LYS A 39 -7.65 35.74 24.40
CA LYS A 39 -6.39 34.97 24.39
C LYS A 39 -5.45 35.53 25.45
N ARG A 40 -4.80 34.67 26.23
CA ARG A 40 -3.70 35.04 27.15
C ARG A 40 -2.44 34.25 26.84
N THR A 41 -1.28 34.89 26.95
CA THR A 41 0.01 34.22 26.91
C THR A 41 0.27 33.57 28.27
N ILE A 42 0.53 32.27 28.28
CA ILE A 42 0.86 31.50 29.48
C ILE A 42 2.37 31.43 29.66
N ALA A 43 3.09 31.08 28.58
CA ALA A 43 4.54 30.94 28.61
C ALA A 43 5.19 31.27 27.27
N ASN A 44 6.45 31.68 27.32
CA ASN A 44 7.30 31.84 26.14
C ASN A 44 8.25 30.63 26.04
N LEU A 45 8.03 29.80 25.02
CA LEU A 45 8.78 28.57 24.75
C LEU A 45 9.94 28.78 23.77
N SER A 46 10.24 30.02 23.36
CA SER A 46 11.25 30.31 22.32
C SER A 46 12.68 29.88 22.67
N LYS A 47 12.95 29.63 23.96
CA LYS A 47 14.26 29.17 24.45
C LYS A 47 14.38 27.64 24.48
N LEU A 48 13.29 26.91 24.30
CA LEU A 48 13.29 25.44 24.30
C LEU A 48 13.78 24.91 22.95
N SER A 49 14.30 23.69 22.94
CA SER A 49 14.65 23.01 21.69
C SER A 49 13.40 22.76 20.84
N PRO A 50 13.52 22.75 19.50
CA PRO A 50 12.40 22.46 18.61
C PRO A 50 11.70 21.13 18.94
N GLU A 51 12.47 20.10 19.29
CA GLU A 51 11.97 18.78 19.67
C GLU A 51 11.02 18.82 20.87
N VAL A 52 11.38 19.58 21.91
CA VAL A 52 10.54 19.75 23.10
C VAL A 52 9.25 20.50 22.75
N VAL A 53 9.33 21.53 21.90
CA VAL A 53 8.15 22.28 21.43
C VAL A 53 7.20 21.37 20.64
N ASP A 54 7.72 20.51 19.77
CA ASP A 54 6.91 19.57 18.99
C ASP A 54 6.31 18.46 19.86
N GLY A 55 7.02 18.03 20.91
CA GLY A 55 6.48 17.19 21.97
C GLY A 55 5.26 17.83 22.65
N PHE A 56 5.38 19.09 23.09
CA PHE A 56 4.25 19.83 23.67
C PHE A 56 3.10 19.99 22.67
N ARG A 57 3.36 20.29 21.40
CA ARG A 57 2.30 20.36 20.37
C ARG A 57 1.54 19.05 20.23
N THR A 58 2.24 17.93 20.33
CA THR A 58 1.64 16.59 20.24
C THR A 58 0.74 16.31 21.45
N VAL A 59 1.24 16.58 22.66
CA VAL A 59 0.48 16.41 23.91
C VAL A 59 -0.78 17.29 23.92
N LEU A 60 -0.66 18.56 23.51
CA LEU A 60 -1.80 19.49 23.48
C LEU A 60 -2.85 19.17 22.42
N LYS A 61 -2.53 18.33 21.43
CA LYS A 61 -3.51 17.81 20.47
C LYS A 61 -4.20 16.53 20.94
N GLY A 62 -3.93 16.08 22.17
CA GLY A 62 -4.40 14.79 22.70
C GLY A 62 -3.58 13.59 22.21
N GLY A 63 -2.42 13.82 21.58
CA GLY A 63 -1.47 12.78 21.19
C GLY A 63 -0.50 12.43 22.31
N VAL A 64 0.12 11.26 22.24
CA VAL A 64 1.21 10.88 23.15
C VAL A 64 2.53 11.28 22.50
N ALA A 65 3.30 12.17 23.15
CA ALA A 65 4.64 12.48 22.71
C ALA A 65 5.54 11.25 22.96
N LEU A 66 5.90 10.56 21.88
CA LEU A 66 6.88 9.48 21.94
C LEU A 66 8.26 10.12 21.93
N ALA A 67 8.97 10.02 23.05
CA ALA A 67 10.28 10.66 23.26
C ALA A 67 11.38 10.16 22.33
N ASP A 68 11.16 9.06 21.61
CA ASP A 68 12.10 8.56 20.61
C ASP A 68 11.44 7.48 19.75
N LEU A 69 11.38 7.69 18.44
CA LEU A 69 11.11 6.63 17.45
C LEU A 69 12.41 6.14 16.79
N SER A 70 13.49 6.92 16.92
CA SER A 70 14.80 6.61 16.36
C SER A 70 15.34 5.40 17.11
N GLY A 71 15.42 4.25 16.43
CA GLY A 71 15.84 2.99 17.04
C GLY A 71 14.71 2.14 17.65
N LYS A 72 13.47 2.65 17.77
CA LYS A 72 12.31 1.82 18.13
C LYS A 72 11.61 1.20 16.92
N LEU A 73 11.75 1.81 15.75
CA LEU A 73 11.31 1.23 14.48
C LEU A 73 12.50 0.53 13.82
N LYS A 74 12.50 -0.80 13.84
CA LYS A 74 13.48 -1.62 13.12
C LYS A 74 12.89 -2.05 11.79
N VAL A 75 13.54 -1.69 10.69
CA VAL A 75 13.20 -2.23 9.37
C VAL A 75 13.55 -3.72 9.36
N VAL A 76 12.55 -4.58 9.33
CA VAL A 76 12.73 -6.04 9.36
C VAL A 76 13.15 -6.58 7.98
N ARG A 77 12.57 -6.03 6.92
CA ARG A 77 12.84 -6.40 5.52
C ARG A 77 12.37 -5.28 4.59
N THR A 78 13.12 -5.05 3.52
CA THR A 78 12.72 -4.17 2.42
C THR A 78 12.58 -5.00 1.16
N LEU A 79 11.46 -4.86 0.46
CA LEU A 79 11.22 -5.50 -0.83
C LEU A 79 11.04 -4.41 -1.90
N PRO A 80 11.70 -4.52 -3.05
CA PRO A 80 11.47 -3.57 -4.13
C PRO A 80 10.03 -3.70 -4.65
N HIS A 81 9.36 -2.55 -4.78
CA HIS A 81 7.93 -2.45 -5.05
C HIS A 81 7.62 -1.86 -6.44
N GLY A 82 8.41 -0.88 -6.89
CA GLY A 82 8.08 -0.07 -8.08
C GLY A 82 7.89 -0.88 -9.35
N HIS A 83 8.82 -1.79 -9.66
CA HIS A 83 8.72 -2.64 -10.85
C HIS A 83 7.55 -3.65 -10.76
N ALA A 84 7.30 -4.19 -9.56
CA ALA A 84 6.17 -5.10 -9.33
C ALA A 84 4.83 -4.38 -9.53
N ALA A 85 4.70 -3.18 -8.97
CA ALA A 85 3.52 -2.33 -9.13
C ALA A 85 3.30 -1.91 -10.59
N ALA A 86 4.35 -1.52 -11.31
CA ALA A 86 4.25 -1.10 -12.71
C ALA A 86 3.80 -2.23 -13.63
N ALA A 87 4.44 -3.41 -13.52
CA ALA A 87 4.11 -4.56 -14.34
C ALA A 87 2.71 -5.11 -14.02
N LEU A 88 2.38 -5.28 -12.73
CA LEU A 88 1.07 -5.75 -12.31
C LEU A 88 -0.05 -4.75 -12.66
N GLY A 89 0.19 -3.45 -12.47
CA GLY A 89 -0.75 -2.39 -12.83
C GLY A 89 -1.05 -2.40 -14.33
N THR A 90 -0.03 -2.62 -15.17
CA THR A 90 -0.21 -2.78 -16.61
C THR A 90 -1.04 -4.02 -16.95
N ALA A 91 -0.72 -5.17 -16.34
CA ALA A 91 -1.48 -6.41 -16.53
C ALA A 91 -2.97 -6.26 -16.15
N ARG A 92 -3.26 -5.52 -15.08
CA ARG A 92 -4.64 -5.18 -14.68
C ARG A 92 -5.31 -4.24 -15.67
N ARG A 93 -4.60 -3.22 -16.15
CA ARG A 93 -5.14 -2.23 -17.10
C ARG A 93 -5.56 -2.86 -18.43
N ILE A 94 -4.82 -3.85 -18.91
CA ILE A 94 -5.19 -4.62 -20.11
C ILE A 94 -6.27 -5.69 -19.85
N GLY A 95 -6.76 -5.80 -18.61
CA GLY A 95 -7.83 -6.73 -18.25
C GLY A 95 -7.39 -8.19 -18.14
N LEU A 96 -6.08 -8.48 -17.99
CA LEU A 96 -5.57 -9.85 -17.94
C LEU A 96 -6.22 -10.68 -16.82
N GLU A 97 -6.48 -10.05 -15.66
CA GLU A 97 -7.20 -10.67 -14.55
C GLU A 97 -8.62 -11.16 -14.91
N ARG A 98 -9.27 -10.56 -15.92
CA ARG A 98 -10.63 -10.92 -16.33
C ARG A 98 -10.65 -12.14 -17.26
N ILE A 99 -9.54 -12.41 -17.93
CA ILE A 99 -9.39 -13.54 -18.87
C ILE A 99 -9.07 -14.83 -18.10
N LEU A 100 -8.43 -14.69 -16.94
CA LEU A 100 -8.02 -15.80 -16.09
C LEU A 100 -9.17 -16.28 -15.17
N HIS A 101 -9.12 -17.55 -14.75
CA HIS A 101 -10.15 -18.24 -13.95
C HIS A 101 -10.58 -17.52 -12.67
N ARG A 102 -11.72 -17.89 -12.09
CA ARG A 102 -12.20 -17.35 -10.79
C ARG A 102 -11.73 -18.18 -9.60
N SER A 103 -10.42 -18.40 -9.46
CA SER A 103 -9.85 -19.15 -8.33
C SER A 103 -8.52 -18.56 -7.86
N ARG A 104 -7.95 -19.09 -6.78
CA ARG A 104 -6.58 -18.76 -6.32
C ARG A 104 -5.54 -18.87 -7.45
N LYS A 105 -5.74 -19.83 -8.36
CA LYS A 105 -4.87 -20.06 -9.51
C LYS A 105 -4.82 -18.88 -10.48
N ARG A 106 -5.85 -18.01 -10.48
CA ARG A 106 -5.80 -16.71 -11.17
C ARG A 106 -4.61 -15.89 -10.75
N TYR A 107 -4.45 -15.74 -9.44
CA TYR A 107 -3.43 -14.88 -8.88
C TYR A 107 -2.05 -15.50 -9.06
N LEU A 108 -1.94 -16.83 -9.02
CA LEU A 108 -0.70 -17.55 -9.37
C LEU A 108 -0.33 -17.38 -10.84
N ALA A 109 -1.30 -17.50 -11.76
CA ALA A 109 -1.08 -17.30 -13.20
C ALA A 109 -0.65 -15.85 -13.48
N LEU A 110 -1.35 -14.89 -12.89
CA LEU A 110 -1.01 -13.47 -13.02
C LEU A 110 0.37 -13.17 -12.44
N ALA A 111 0.71 -13.74 -11.29
CA ALA A 111 2.03 -13.63 -10.69
C ALA A 111 3.11 -14.23 -11.61
N ALA A 112 2.85 -15.40 -12.20
CA ALA A 112 3.77 -16.07 -13.12
C ALA A 112 4.05 -15.22 -14.37
N ILE A 113 3.00 -14.65 -14.97
CA ILE A 113 3.11 -13.77 -16.14
C ILE A 113 3.85 -12.49 -15.77
N THR A 114 3.49 -11.86 -14.66
CA THR A 114 4.12 -10.63 -14.19
C THR A 114 5.59 -10.85 -13.83
N ALA A 115 5.92 -11.96 -13.15
CA ALA A 115 7.29 -12.34 -12.82
C ALA A 115 8.13 -12.60 -14.09
N ARG A 116 7.53 -13.14 -15.15
CA ARG A 116 8.20 -13.33 -16.45
C ARG A 116 8.62 -12.00 -17.10
N ILE A 117 7.83 -10.94 -16.90
CA ILE A 117 8.14 -9.59 -17.40
C ILE A 117 9.24 -8.93 -16.55
N ILE A 118 9.20 -9.12 -15.23
CA ILE A 118 10.12 -8.48 -14.29
C ILE A 118 11.51 -9.14 -14.32
N ALA A 119 11.57 -10.45 -14.10
CA ALA A 119 12.80 -11.20 -13.94
C ALA A 119 12.56 -12.68 -14.30
N PRO A 120 12.64 -13.06 -15.58
CA PRO A 120 12.33 -14.42 -16.03
C PRO A 120 13.25 -15.46 -15.39
N ASP A 121 12.67 -16.55 -14.86
CA ASP A 121 13.40 -17.68 -14.27
C ASP A 121 12.62 -19.00 -14.43
N SER A 122 13.16 -20.10 -13.93
CA SER A 122 12.50 -21.39 -13.78
C SER A 122 11.23 -21.28 -12.93
N LYS A 123 10.33 -22.25 -13.12
CA LYS A 123 9.03 -22.30 -12.42
C LYS A 123 9.21 -22.40 -10.90
N LEU A 124 10.16 -23.23 -10.45
CA LEU A 124 10.46 -23.41 -9.04
C LEU A 124 11.10 -22.18 -8.40
N ALA A 125 12.01 -21.50 -9.12
CA ALA A 125 12.57 -20.24 -8.65
C ALA A 125 11.49 -19.15 -8.56
N THR A 126 10.57 -19.10 -9.53
CA THR A 126 9.43 -18.18 -9.49
C THR A 126 8.54 -18.45 -8.27
N ALA A 127 8.23 -19.72 -7.96
CA ALA A 127 7.44 -20.07 -6.77
C ALA A 127 8.12 -19.60 -5.47
N LYS A 128 9.45 -19.80 -5.35
CA LYS A 128 10.23 -19.30 -4.21
C LYS A 128 10.15 -17.77 -4.09
N ARG A 129 10.44 -17.04 -5.18
CA ARG A 129 10.39 -15.57 -5.21
C ARG A 129 9.02 -14.97 -4.89
N LEU A 130 7.94 -15.75 -4.98
CA LEU A 130 6.59 -15.33 -4.60
C LEU A 130 6.23 -15.66 -3.14
N SER A 131 6.90 -16.64 -2.53
CA SER A 131 6.67 -17.02 -1.13
C SER A 131 7.17 -15.93 -0.17
N PRO A 132 6.44 -15.60 0.92
CA PRO A 132 6.78 -14.50 1.84
C PRO A 132 8.18 -14.60 2.45
N GLU A 133 8.64 -15.83 2.73
CA GLU A 133 9.94 -16.06 3.35
C GLU A 133 11.10 -15.77 2.39
N THR A 134 10.91 -16.09 1.11
CA THR A 134 11.96 -16.01 0.08
C THR A 134 11.68 -14.94 -0.99
N ALA A 135 10.73 -14.04 -0.72
CA ALA A 135 10.30 -13.00 -1.64
C ALA A 135 11.45 -12.06 -2.05
N ASP A 136 11.63 -11.85 -3.36
CA ASP A 136 12.61 -10.88 -3.90
C ASP A 136 11.99 -9.53 -4.25
N SER A 137 10.65 -9.47 -4.26
CA SER A 137 9.84 -8.31 -4.60
C SER A 137 8.51 -8.36 -3.85
N SER A 138 7.77 -7.25 -3.85
CA SER A 138 6.44 -7.20 -3.20
C SER A 138 5.34 -7.94 -3.97
N LEU A 139 5.61 -8.54 -5.13
CA LEU A 139 4.61 -9.07 -6.05
C LEU A 139 3.68 -10.11 -5.38
N GLY A 140 4.24 -11.08 -4.65
CA GLY A 140 3.44 -12.11 -3.98
C GLY A 140 2.51 -11.55 -2.91
N SER A 141 2.96 -10.52 -2.18
CA SER A 141 2.17 -9.81 -1.18
C SER A 141 1.04 -8.98 -1.80
N MET A 142 1.32 -8.27 -2.90
CA MET A 142 0.33 -7.48 -3.65
C MET A 142 -0.83 -8.32 -4.19
N LEU A 143 -0.59 -9.61 -4.41
CA LEU A 143 -1.57 -10.58 -4.91
C LEU A 143 -2.19 -11.43 -3.79
N GLY A 144 -1.78 -11.24 -2.54
CA GLY A 144 -2.31 -11.98 -1.39
C GLY A 144 -2.04 -13.49 -1.46
N LEU A 145 -0.94 -13.91 -2.08
CA LEU A 145 -0.68 -15.34 -2.33
C LEU A 145 -0.35 -16.12 -1.06
N GLY A 146 0.20 -15.48 -0.02
CA GLY A 146 0.75 -16.22 1.12
C GLY A 146 1.81 -17.22 0.65
N GLN A 147 1.92 -18.37 1.30
CA GLN A 147 2.88 -19.39 0.89
C GLN A 147 2.58 -19.94 -0.51
N VAL A 148 3.63 -20.05 -1.33
CA VAL A 148 3.58 -20.58 -2.69
C VAL A 148 4.57 -21.73 -2.79
N CYS A 149 4.10 -22.91 -3.17
CA CYS A 149 4.97 -24.06 -3.40
C CYS A 149 5.12 -24.37 -4.89
N GLY A 150 6.19 -25.09 -5.24
CA GLY A 150 6.46 -25.45 -6.63
C GLY A 150 5.36 -26.30 -7.28
N ASN A 151 4.76 -27.22 -6.52
CA ASN A 151 3.70 -28.10 -7.01
C ASN A 151 2.44 -27.30 -7.36
N GLU A 152 2.03 -26.37 -6.49
CA GLU A 152 0.87 -25.50 -6.75
C GLU A 152 1.06 -24.67 -8.04
N MET A 153 2.29 -24.19 -8.28
CA MET A 153 2.65 -23.49 -9.51
C MET A 153 2.56 -24.41 -10.75
N LEU A 154 3.00 -25.66 -10.62
CA LEU A 154 2.94 -26.65 -11.70
C LEU A 154 1.51 -27.09 -12.01
N ASP A 155 0.70 -27.34 -10.98
CA ASP A 155 -0.71 -27.72 -11.09
C ASP A 155 -1.51 -26.61 -11.78
N MET A 156 -1.27 -25.36 -11.43
CA MET A 156 -1.87 -24.21 -12.10
C MET A 156 -1.52 -24.18 -13.60
N LEU A 157 -0.26 -24.40 -13.96
CA LEU A 157 0.15 -24.43 -15.36
C LEU A 157 -0.45 -25.62 -16.12
N GLY A 158 -0.54 -26.78 -15.46
CA GLY A 158 -1.17 -27.98 -16.02
C GLY A 158 -2.63 -27.73 -16.38
N GLU A 159 -3.38 -27.11 -15.47
CA GLU A 159 -4.79 -26.77 -15.72
C GLU A 159 -4.98 -25.75 -16.84
N ILE A 160 -4.13 -24.72 -16.92
CA ILE A 160 -4.18 -23.77 -18.04
C ILE A 160 -3.95 -24.50 -19.37
N LEU A 161 -2.96 -25.40 -19.43
CA LEU A 161 -2.66 -26.18 -20.64
C LEU A 161 -3.79 -27.14 -21.02
N ASP A 162 -4.45 -27.78 -20.05
CA ASP A 162 -5.55 -28.70 -20.33
C ASP A 162 -6.83 -27.97 -20.77
N GLN A 163 -7.01 -26.73 -20.33
CA GLN A 163 -8.08 -25.86 -20.83
C GLN A 163 -7.84 -25.44 -22.27
N ASP A 164 -6.61 -25.09 -22.64
CA ASP A 164 -6.27 -24.79 -24.03
C ASP A 164 -6.57 -25.98 -24.94
N LYS A 165 -6.26 -27.22 -24.50
CA LYS A 165 -6.61 -28.42 -25.27
C LYS A 165 -8.12 -28.57 -25.44
N THR A 166 -8.90 -28.30 -24.38
CA THR A 166 -10.36 -28.39 -24.41
C THR A 166 -10.97 -27.30 -25.29
N GLY A 167 -10.49 -26.05 -25.17
CA GLY A 167 -10.94 -24.91 -25.96
C GLY A 167 -10.58 -25.02 -27.44
N ILE A 168 -9.36 -25.46 -27.76
CA ILE A 168 -8.96 -25.74 -29.15
C ILE A 168 -9.77 -26.91 -29.73
N ARG A 169 -10.06 -27.95 -28.95
CA ARG A 169 -10.94 -29.06 -29.39
C ARG A 169 -12.37 -28.58 -29.64
N ALA A 170 -12.92 -27.74 -28.76
CA ALA A 170 -14.25 -27.15 -28.93
C ALA A 170 -14.31 -26.26 -30.19
N LEU A 171 -13.35 -25.35 -30.36
CA LEU A 171 -13.23 -24.51 -31.56
C LEU A 171 -13.08 -25.35 -32.85
N ARG A 172 -12.33 -26.46 -32.78
CA ARG A 172 -12.16 -27.37 -33.93
C ARG A 172 -13.43 -28.18 -34.23
N GLN A 173 -14.23 -28.54 -33.22
CA GLN A 173 -15.54 -29.18 -33.40
C GLN A 173 -16.59 -28.20 -33.93
N ASP A 174 -16.58 -26.95 -33.46
CA ASP A 174 -17.48 -25.90 -33.92
C ASP A 174 -17.18 -25.50 -35.37
N CYS A 175 -15.90 -25.40 -35.77
CA CYS A 175 -15.53 -25.24 -37.18
C CYS A 175 -15.97 -26.43 -38.05
N ARG A 176 -15.87 -27.68 -37.55
CA ARG A 176 -16.38 -28.85 -38.30
C ARG A 176 -17.90 -28.86 -38.43
N ARG A 177 -18.63 -28.45 -37.39
CA ARG A 177 -20.09 -28.34 -37.44
C ARG A 177 -20.54 -27.17 -38.31
N GLY A 178 -19.86 -26.03 -38.26
CA GLY A 178 -20.12 -24.88 -39.12
C GLY A 178 -19.95 -25.18 -40.62
N PHE A 179 -18.99 -26.04 -40.98
CA PHE A 179 -18.82 -26.51 -42.36
C PHE A 179 -19.91 -27.52 -42.80
N ALA A 180 -20.54 -28.24 -41.88
CA ALA A 180 -21.60 -29.21 -42.22
C ALA A 180 -22.96 -28.55 -42.53
N PHE A 181 -23.18 -27.29 -42.15
CA PHE A 181 -24.42 -26.54 -42.42
C PHE A 181 -24.37 -25.65 -43.66
N ALA A 182 -23.22 -25.52 -44.32
CA ALA A 182 -23.04 -24.68 -45.51
C ALA A 182 -22.99 -25.46 -46.84
N GLY A 183 -23.31 -26.77 -46.82
CA GLY A 183 -23.24 -27.66 -47.98
C GLY A 183 -24.53 -28.45 -48.25
N GLY A 184 -25.69 -27.93 -47.86
CA GLY A 184 -27.01 -28.51 -48.15
C GLY A 184 -27.81 -27.60 -49.08
#